data_AF-A0A3M8AG93-F1
#
_entry.id   AF-A0A3M8AG93-F1
#
_cell.length_a   1.000
_cell.length_b   1.000
_cell.length_c   1.000
_cell.angle_alpha   90.00
_cell.angle_beta   90.00
_cell.angle_gamma   90.00
#
_symmetry.space_group_name_H-M   'P 1'
#
loop_
_entity.id
_entity.type
_entity.pdbx_description
1 polymer ?
#
loop_
_entity_poly.entity_id
_entity_poly.type
_entity_poly.pdbx_seq_one_letter_code
_entity_poly.pdbx_strand_id
1 'polypeptide(L)'
;ALAASAAPVASRPGAVGGRRAVPPATLVPLLGLAVILGAATPGYLAQRGPYAKDHGADFRQAAAVVAANASPGDAIVFDQSTKPSRRPRLSLDLYPGQFAGLDDVALRRPLASRTVLWDAVAPLPAVADRVEAHARVWAVESGSDSTDVAVLRSLGYTVEQAIPVHRTVVYELVKEGS
;
A
#
# COMPACT_ATOMS: atom_id res chain seq x y z
N ALA A 1 -29.89 24.78 74.93
CA ALA A 1 -30.89 24.41 73.91
C ALA A 1 -30.12 23.95 72.67
N LEU A 2 -29.80 22.68 72.41
CA LEU A 2 -30.53 21.41 72.51
C LEU A 2 -31.83 21.40 71.69
N ALA A 3 -31.70 21.10 70.40
CA ALA A 3 -32.45 20.06 69.68
C ALA A 3 -31.91 19.95 68.24
N ALA A 4 -31.16 18.88 67.98
CA ALA A 4 -30.74 18.49 66.63
C ALA A 4 -31.91 17.82 65.92
N SER A 5 -32.24 18.29 64.70
CA SER A 5 -33.27 17.71 63.85
C SER A 5 -32.68 16.57 63.01
N ALA A 6 -33.21 15.37 63.19
CA ALA A 6 -32.83 14.17 62.44
C ALA A 6 -33.51 14.16 61.06
N ALA A 7 -32.72 14.03 59.99
CA ALA A 7 -33.23 13.80 58.64
C ALA A 7 -33.44 12.28 58.41
N PRO A 8 -34.53 11.84 57.75
CA PRO A 8 -34.74 10.43 57.47
C PRO A 8 -33.88 9.98 56.29
N VAL A 9 -33.22 8.83 56.47
CA VAL A 9 -32.52 8.09 55.42
C VAL A 9 -33.57 7.51 54.46
N ALA A 10 -33.71 8.12 53.28
CA ALA A 10 -34.53 7.57 52.21
C ALA A 10 -33.72 6.49 51.48
N SER A 11 -34.11 5.24 51.73
CA SER A 11 -33.63 4.05 51.04
C SER A 11 -33.95 4.13 49.54
N ARG A 12 -32.93 3.96 48.68
CA ARG A 12 -33.10 3.85 47.22
C ARG A 12 -33.51 2.42 46.88
N PRO A 13 -34.70 2.15 46.33
CA PRO A 13 -34.99 0.84 45.78
C PRO A 13 -34.17 0.62 44.50
N GLY A 14 -33.58 -0.58 44.41
CA GLY A 14 -32.73 -1.01 43.31
C GLY A 14 -33.40 -0.90 41.95
N ALA A 15 -32.67 -0.30 41.00
CA ALA A 15 -33.05 -0.33 39.60
C ALA A 15 -32.83 -1.76 39.06
N VAL A 16 -33.90 -2.55 39.08
CA VAL A 16 -34.03 -3.78 38.30
C VAL A 16 -33.76 -3.44 36.83
N GLY A 17 -32.75 -4.08 36.25
CA GLY A 17 -32.40 -4.01 34.84
C GLY A 17 -33.53 -4.56 33.98
N GLY A 18 -34.53 -3.74 33.69
CA GLY A 18 -35.54 -4.04 32.68
C GLY A 18 -34.88 -4.04 31.32
N ARG A 19 -34.87 -5.20 30.65
CA ARG A 19 -34.66 -5.27 29.20
C ARG A 19 -35.74 -4.39 28.56
N ARG A 20 -35.40 -3.15 28.20
CA ARG A 20 -36.30 -2.30 27.43
C ARG A 20 -36.56 -3.01 26.11
N ALA A 21 -37.77 -3.55 25.96
CA ALA A 21 -38.24 -4.06 24.69
C ALA A 21 -38.17 -2.91 23.69
N VAL A 22 -37.40 -3.10 22.61
CA VAL A 22 -37.37 -2.14 21.51
C VAL A 22 -38.77 -2.16 20.89
N PRO A 23 -39.50 -1.03 20.85
CA PRO A 23 -40.84 -1.04 20.29
C PRO A 23 -40.77 -1.46 18.81
N PRO A 24 -41.76 -2.19 18.28
CA PRO A 24 -41.72 -2.69 16.90
C PRO A 24 -41.57 -1.58 15.87
N ALA A 25 -42.04 -0.36 16.18
CA ALA A 25 -41.83 0.84 15.38
C ALA A 25 -40.35 1.23 15.18
N THR A 26 -39.45 0.83 16.08
CA THR A 26 -38.01 1.06 15.97
C THR A 26 -37.27 -0.10 15.30
N LEU A 27 -37.89 -1.29 15.20
CA LEU A 27 -37.29 -2.45 14.53
C LEU A 27 -37.34 -2.32 13.00
N VAL A 28 -38.40 -1.73 12.46
CA VAL A 28 -38.55 -1.50 11.01
C VAL A 28 -37.42 -0.64 10.42
N PRO A 29 -37.08 0.55 10.96
CA PRO A 29 -35.97 1.35 10.42
C PRO A 29 -34.61 0.68 10.62
N LEU A 30 -34.40 -0.06 11.72
CA LEU A 30 -33.16 -0.80 11.95
C LEU A 30 -32.98 -1.95 10.95
N LEU A 31 -34.05 -2.68 10.64
CA LEU A 31 -34.04 -3.72 9.63
C LEU A 31 -33.79 -3.14 8.24
N GLY A 32 -34.44 -2.01 7.90
CA GLY A 32 -34.20 -1.28 6.66
C GLY A 32 -32.74 -0.84 6.52
N LEU A 33 -32.16 -0.27 7.58
CA LEU A 33 -30.75 0.10 7.60
C LEU A 33 -29.83 -1.13 7.43
N ALA A 34 -30.12 -2.23 8.12
CA ALA A 34 -29.34 -3.46 7.99
C ALA A 34 -29.37 -4.02 6.55
N VAL A 35 -30.53 -4.00 5.89
CA VAL A 35 -30.67 -4.40 4.49
C VAL A 35 -29.85 -3.49 3.57
N ILE A 36 -29.94 -2.17 3.75
CA ILE A 36 -29.16 -1.20 2.96
C ILE A 36 -27.66 -1.43 3.15
N LEU A 37 -27.20 -1.57 4.40
CA LEU A 37 -25.79 -1.84 4.70
C LEU A 37 -25.34 -3.16 4.08
N GLY A 38 -26.12 -4.23 4.23
CA GLY A 38 -25.81 -5.54 3.64
C GLY A 38 -25.67 -5.47 2.12
N ALA A 39 -26.60 -4.79 1.44
CA ALA A 39 -26.58 -4.62 -0.01
C ALA A 39 -25.46 -3.69 -0.49
N ALA A 40 -25.12 -2.64 0.26
CA ALA A 40 -24.09 -1.68 -0.09
C ALA A 40 -22.67 -2.18 0.19
N THR A 41 -22.49 -3.11 1.14
CA THR A 41 -21.16 -3.54 1.62
C THR A 41 -20.25 -4.09 0.52
N PRO A 42 -20.66 -5.02 -0.35
CA PRO A 42 -19.79 -5.54 -1.41
C PRO A 42 -19.32 -4.44 -2.37
N GLY A 43 -20.22 -3.53 -2.77
CA GLY A 43 -19.91 -2.40 -3.62
C GLY A 43 -18.97 -1.39 -2.95
N TYR A 44 -19.19 -1.12 -1.66
CA TYR A 44 -18.31 -0.28 -0.86
C TYR A 44 -16.90 -0.85 -0.79
N LEU A 45 -16.76 -2.14 -0.46
CA LEU A 45 -15.45 -2.81 -0.40
C LEU A 45 -14.75 -2.83 -1.76
N ALA A 46 -15.49 -3.09 -2.85
CA ALA A 46 -14.94 -3.06 -4.21
C ALA A 46 -14.43 -1.66 -4.62
N GLN A 47 -15.03 -0.58 -4.11
CA GLN A 47 -14.69 0.79 -4.49
C GLN A 47 -13.73 1.50 -3.51
N ARG A 48 -13.67 1.06 -2.26
CA ARG A 48 -12.91 1.69 -1.16
C ARG A 48 -11.82 0.80 -0.57
N GLY A 49 -11.74 -0.46 -0.98
CA GLY A 49 -10.71 -1.37 -0.55
C GLY A 49 -9.29 -0.94 -0.99
N PRO A 50 -8.23 -1.51 -0.37
CA PRO A 50 -6.84 -1.12 -0.64
C PRO A 50 -6.38 -1.29 -2.10
N TYR A 51 -7.10 -2.10 -2.87
CA TYR A 51 -6.81 -2.49 -4.26
C TYR A 51 -7.92 -2.04 -5.24
N ALA A 52 -8.83 -1.17 -4.80
CA ALA A 52 -10.06 -0.79 -5.50
C ALA A 52 -9.85 0.01 -6.79
N LYS A 53 -8.62 0.43 -7.09
CA LYS A 53 -8.29 1.26 -8.24
C LYS A 53 -7.53 0.47 -9.30
N ASP A 54 -7.75 0.81 -10.56
CA ASP A 54 -7.02 0.26 -11.72
C ASP A 54 -6.89 -1.27 -11.75
N HIS A 55 -7.90 -2.01 -11.25
CA HIS A 55 -7.90 -3.47 -11.14
C HIS A 55 -6.74 -4.01 -10.29
N GLY A 56 -6.59 -3.50 -9.07
CA GLY A 56 -5.58 -4.01 -8.15
C GLY A 56 -4.37 -3.11 -7.93
N ALA A 57 -4.52 -1.79 -8.02
CA ALA A 57 -3.42 -0.87 -7.73
C ALA A 57 -2.91 -1.06 -6.30
N ASP A 58 -1.61 -1.30 -6.20
CA ASP A 58 -0.89 -1.79 -5.04
C ASP A 58 0.34 -0.89 -4.75
N PHE A 59 0.39 0.31 -5.33
CA PHE A 59 1.52 1.23 -5.25
C PHE A 59 1.94 1.57 -3.82
N ARG A 60 0.97 1.78 -2.91
CA ARG A 60 1.26 2.06 -1.50
C ARG A 60 1.92 0.87 -0.81
N GLN A 61 1.40 -0.31 -1.08
CA GLN A 61 1.84 -1.55 -0.48
C GLN A 61 3.23 -1.93 -1.00
N ALA A 62 3.46 -1.78 -2.30
CA ALA A 62 4.77 -1.98 -2.92
C ALA A 62 5.81 -1.01 -2.37
N ALA A 63 5.48 0.28 -2.26
CA ALA A 63 6.37 1.27 -1.67
C ALA A 63 6.67 1.01 -0.18
N ALA A 64 5.68 0.54 0.59
CA ALA A 64 5.90 0.14 1.98
C ALA A 64 6.82 -1.09 2.10
N VAL A 65 6.70 -2.06 1.19
CA VAL A 65 7.61 -3.20 1.12
C VAL A 65 9.02 -2.74 0.80
N VAL A 66 9.21 -1.87 -0.19
CA VAL A 66 10.55 -1.33 -0.51
C VAL A 66 11.11 -0.59 0.71
N ALA A 67 10.37 0.32 1.34
CA ALA A 67 10.83 1.06 2.52
C ALA A 67 11.20 0.17 3.72
N ALA A 68 10.56 -0.99 3.86
CA ALA A 68 10.81 -1.89 4.98
C ALA A 68 12.05 -2.77 4.81
N ASN A 69 12.55 -2.94 3.57
CA ASN A 69 13.62 -3.88 3.26
C ASN A 69 14.84 -3.21 2.61
N ALA A 70 14.64 -2.17 1.79
CA ALA A 70 15.72 -1.45 1.12
C ALA A 70 16.50 -0.53 2.07
N SER A 71 17.78 -0.34 1.77
CA SER A 71 18.67 0.54 2.52
C SER A 71 19.16 1.72 1.65
N PRO A 72 19.48 2.88 2.26
CA PRO A 72 20.11 3.97 1.52
C PRO A 72 21.39 3.51 0.80
N GLY A 73 21.51 3.84 -0.48
CA GLY A 73 22.59 3.39 -1.35
C GLY A 73 22.22 2.22 -2.28
N ASP A 74 21.11 1.53 -2.04
CA ASP A 74 20.60 0.53 -2.99
C ASP A 74 20.07 1.21 -4.26
N ALA A 75 20.09 0.48 -5.38
CA ALA A 75 19.44 0.90 -6.62
C ALA A 75 18.00 0.38 -6.71
N ILE A 76 17.17 1.05 -7.50
CA ILE A 76 15.81 0.62 -7.80
C ILE A 76 15.46 0.75 -9.28
N VAL A 77 14.74 -0.24 -9.79
CA VAL A 77 14.19 -0.29 -11.15
C VAL A 77 12.71 -0.68 -11.11
N PHE A 78 11.97 -0.22 -12.12
CA PHE A 78 10.53 -0.40 -12.19
C PHE A 78 10.12 -0.88 -13.58
N ASP A 79 9.28 -1.90 -13.62
CA ASP A 79 8.72 -2.43 -14.86
C ASP A 79 8.02 -1.35 -15.70
N GLN A 80 8.26 -1.40 -17.02
CA GLN A 80 7.72 -0.48 -18.01
C GLN A 80 6.75 -1.13 -19.01
N SER A 81 6.53 -2.45 -18.91
CA SER A 81 5.72 -3.26 -19.84
C SER A 81 4.22 -2.97 -19.74
N THR A 82 3.76 -2.45 -18.60
CA THR A 82 2.36 -2.09 -18.40
C THR A 82 2.02 -0.69 -18.93
N LYS A 83 0.71 -0.45 -19.18
CA LYS A 83 0.22 0.89 -19.57
C LYS A 83 0.65 1.94 -18.54
N PRO A 84 0.92 3.21 -18.93
CA PRO A 84 1.50 4.21 -18.02
C PRO A 84 0.80 4.34 -16.67
N SER A 85 -0.53 4.31 -16.63
CA SER A 85 -1.31 4.42 -15.39
C SER A 85 -1.22 3.20 -14.45
N ARG A 86 -0.53 2.12 -14.85
CA ARG A 86 -0.31 0.90 -14.05
C ARG A 86 1.16 0.61 -13.78
N ARG A 87 2.07 1.44 -14.30
CA ARG A 87 3.51 1.24 -14.09
C ARG A 87 3.84 1.32 -12.61
N PRO A 88 4.58 0.34 -12.06
CA PRO A 88 4.98 0.36 -10.66
C PRO A 88 5.67 1.63 -10.24
N ARG A 89 6.43 2.27 -11.14
CA ARG A 89 7.10 3.56 -10.92
C ARG A 89 6.21 4.64 -10.30
N LEU A 90 4.90 4.63 -10.55
CA LEU A 90 3.98 5.57 -9.89
C LEU A 90 4.00 5.48 -8.36
N SER A 91 4.47 4.37 -7.79
CA SER A 91 4.72 4.26 -6.35
C SER A 91 5.76 5.27 -5.88
N LEU A 92 6.83 5.50 -6.66
CA LEU A 92 7.86 6.49 -6.38
C LEU A 92 7.27 7.91 -6.39
N ASP A 93 6.48 8.23 -7.41
CA ASP A 93 5.86 9.55 -7.56
C ASP A 93 4.83 9.85 -6.45
N LEU A 94 4.07 8.84 -6.04
CA LEU A 94 3.01 8.97 -5.03
C LEU A 94 3.55 8.91 -3.59
N TYR A 95 4.65 8.19 -3.35
CA TYR A 95 5.20 7.94 -2.02
C TYR A 95 6.73 8.16 -1.98
N PRO A 96 7.26 9.33 -2.39
CA PRO A 96 8.70 9.54 -2.57
C PRO A 96 9.51 9.32 -1.29
N GLY A 97 8.94 9.62 -0.12
CA GLY A 97 9.60 9.38 1.18
C GLY A 97 9.88 7.91 1.49
N GLN A 98 9.16 6.97 0.85
CA GLN A 98 9.38 5.52 1.00
C GLN A 98 10.54 5.00 0.14
N PHE A 99 11.11 5.84 -0.72
CA PHE A 99 12.26 5.53 -1.57
C PHE A 99 13.46 6.44 -1.27
N ALA A 100 13.42 7.15 -0.14
CA ALA A 100 14.48 8.09 0.22
C ALA A 100 15.83 7.37 0.37
N GLY A 101 16.84 7.87 -0.33
CA GLY A 101 18.20 7.29 -0.31
C GLY A 101 18.43 6.18 -1.33
N LEU A 102 17.43 5.77 -2.11
CA LEU A 102 17.60 4.83 -3.21
C LEU A 102 18.01 5.56 -4.50
N ASP A 103 18.85 4.95 -5.33
CA ASP A 103 19.16 5.45 -6.66
C ASP A 103 18.22 4.87 -7.72
N ASP A 104 17.47 5.75 -8.38
CA ASP A 104 16.65 5.42 -9.52
C ASP A 104 17.49 5.43 -10.81
N VAL A 105 18.19 4.31 -11.02
CA VAL A 105 19.18 4.14 -12.08
C VAL A 105 18.60 4.25 -13.50
N ALA A 106 17.29 4.02 -13.65
CA ALA A 106 16.62 4.11 -14.94
C ALA A 106 16.12 5.52 -15.26
N LEU A 107 16.02 6.44 -14.29
CA LEU A 107 15.52 7.80 -14.54
C LEU A 107 16.44 8.58 -15.47
N ARG A 108 15.85 9.16 -16.54
CA ARG A 108 16.51 10.10 -17.45
C ARG A 108 16.03 11.53 -17.26
N ARG A 109 14.71 11.75 -17.21
CA ARG A 109 14.11 13.06 -16.98
C ARG A 109 12.88 12.95 -16.08
N PRO A 110 12.84 13.64 -14.95
CA PRO A 110 11.68 13.64 -14.06
C PRO A 110 10.50 14.38 -14.68
N LEU A 111 9.29 14.00 -14.29
CA LEU A 111 7.99 14.55 -14.66
C LEU A 111 7.98 16.07 -14.51
N ALA A 112 8.50 16.57 -13.40
CA ALA A 112 8.57 18.00 -13.09
C ALA A 112 9.35 18.82 -14.15
N SER A 113 10.19 18.18 -14.95
CA SER A 113 10.98 18.80 -16.03
C SER A 113 10.37 18.64 -17.42
N ARG A 114 9.16 18.08 -17.53
CA ARG A 114 8.53 17.69 -18.79
C ARG A 114 7.13 18.29 -18.96
N THR A 115 6.68 18.39 -20.21
CA THR A 115 5.31 18.80 -20.59
C THR A 115 4.34 17.63 -20.73
N VAL A 116 4.72 16.44 -20.25
CA VAL A 116 3.91 15.20 -20.28
C VAL A 116 3.76 14.64 -18.87
N LEU A 117 2.74 13.82 -18.63
CA LEU A 117 2.34 13.34 -17.29
C LEU A 117 3.28 12.29 -16.66
N TRP A 118 4.30 11.82 -17.36
CA TRP A 118 5.13 10.69 -16.92
C TRP A 118 6.63 11.00 -16.99
N ASP A 119 7.42 10.33 -16.15
CA ASP A 119 8.88 10.33 -16.24
C ASP A 119 9.38 9.77 -17.58
N ALA A 120 10.57 10.22 -17.97
CA ALA A 120 11.33 9.57 -19.02
C ALA A 120 12.34 8.64 -18.36
N VAL A 121 12.24 7.35 -18.64
CA VAL A 121 13.18 6.34 -18.17
C VAL A 121 13.93 5.70 -19.34
N ALA A 122 15.14 5.25 -19.08
CA ALA A 122 15.90 4.40 -19.99
C ALA A 122 15.42 2.94 -19.85
N PRO A 123 15.45 2.15 -20.94
CA PRO A 123 15.36 0.70 -20.80
C PRO A 123 16.57 0.19 -20.01
N LEU A 124 16.37 -0.84 -19.18
CA LEU A 124 17.39 -1.32 -18.25
C LEU A 124 18.74 -1.69 -18.91
N PRO A 125 18.79 -2.34 -20.10
CA PRO A 125 20.06 -2.61 -20.78
C PRO A 125 20.87 -1.37 -21.15
N ALA A 126 20.22 -0.21 -21.34
CA ALA A 126 20.90 1.04 -21.67
C ALA A 126 21.53 1.76 -20.46
N VAL A 127 21.29 1.24 -19.25
CA VAL A 127 21.83 1.78 -17.99
C VAL A 127 22.55 0.70 -17.18
N ALA A 128 23.01 -0.38 -17.83
CA ALA A 128 23.73 -1.48 -17.18
C ALA A 128 24.91 -0.98 -16.33
N ASP A 129 25.74 -0.08 -16.84
CA ASP A 129 26.87 0.48 -16.10
C ASP A 129 26.46 1.18 -14.79
N ARG A 130 25.28 1.84 -14.79
CA ARG A 130 24.73 2.48 -13.58
C ARG A 130 24.23 1.44 -12.59
N VAL A 131 23.58 0.39 -13.06
CA VAL A 131 23.10 -0.72 -12.24
C VAL A 131 24.27 -1.42 -11.56
N GLU A 132 25.30 -1.76 -12.33
CA GLU A 132 26.47 -2.51 -11.87
C GLU A 132 27.30 -1.81 -10.78
N ALA A 133 27.12 -0.50 -10.60
CA ALA A 133 27.72 0.28 -9.52
C ALA A 133 27.14 -0.05 -8.13
N HIS A 134 26.02 -0.78 -8.06
CA HIS A 134 25.35 -1.12 -6.80
C HIS A 134 25.48 -2.61 -6.48
N ALA A 135 25.72 -2.94 -5.21
CA ALA A 135 25.72 -4.32 -4.74
C ALA A 135 24.30 -4.92 -4.69
N ARG A 136 23.30 -4.08 -4.44
CA ARG A 136 21.88 -4.46 -4.28
C ARG A 136 20.98 -3.62 -5.19
N VAL A 137 20.06 -4.30 -5.86
CA VAL A 137 19.06 -3.69 -6.75
C VAL A 137 17.68 -4.22 -6.40
N TRP A 138 16.74 -3.31 -6.21
CA TRP A 138 15.32 -3.62 -6.03
C TRP A 138 14.61 -3.54 -7.38
N ALA A 139 13.96 -4.61 -7.82
CA ALA A 139 13.14 -4.60 -9.03
C ALA A 139 11.66 -4.71 -8.66
N VAL A 140 10.87 -3.71 -9.08
CA VAL A 140 9.43 -3.67 -8.84
C VAL A 140 8.69 -4.02 -10.13
N GLU A 141 8.19 -5.25 -10.20
CA GLU A 141 7.68 -5.89 -11.42
C GLU A 141 6.16 -6.05 -11.38
N SER A 142 5.47 -5.68 -12.46
CA SER A 142 4.01 -5.85 -12.59
C SER A 142 3.68 -6.87 -13.67
N GLY A 143 3.26 -8.07 -13.27
CA GLY A 143 2.93 -9.15 -14.19
C GLY A 143 3.93 -10.32 -14.18
N SER A 144 3.76 -11.25 -15.11
CA SER A 144 4.47 -12.54 -15.13
C SER A 144 5.85 -12.48 -15.77
N ASP A 145 6.11 -11.50 -16.64
CA ASP A 145 7.20 -11.60 -17.62
C ASP A 145 8.54 -11.04 -17.12
N SER A 146 8.65 -10.73 -15.80
CA SER A 146 9.80 -10.20 -15.03
C SER A 146 11.07 -9.91 -15.84
N THR A 147 10.95 -8.95 -16.76
CA THR A 147 11.96 -8.76 -17.82
C THR A 147 13.17 -8.03 -17.25
N ASP A 148 12.97 -7.12 -16.31
CA ASP A 148 14.07 -6.43 -15.65
C ASP A 148 14.86 -7.41 -14.77
N VAL A 149 14.19 -8.32 -14.07
CA VAL A 149 14.85 -9.43 -13.34
C VAL A 149 15.72 -10.30 -14.25
N ALA A 150 15.24 -10.64 -15.45
CA ALA A 150 16.01 -11.42 -16.41
C ALA A 150 17.27 -10.67 -16.88
N VAL A 151 17.15 -9.36 -17.12
CA VAL A 151 18.30 -8.50 -17.46
C VAL A 151 19.28 -8.41 -16.29
N LEU A 152 18.80 -8.18 -15.05
CA LEU A 152 19.67 -8.13 -13.87
C LEU A 152 20.44 -9.43 -13.66
N ARG A 153 19.79 -10.59 -13.88
CA ARG A 153 20.48 -11.89 -13.86
C ARG A 153 21.60 -11.97 -14.89
N SER A 154 21.39 -11.44 -16.09
CA SER A 154 22.45 -11.41 -17.11
C SER A 154 23.63 -10.49 -16.75
N LEU A 155 23.42 -9.54 -15.82
CA LEU A 155 24.45 -8.66 -15.27
C LEU A 155 25.14 -9.24 -14.02
N GLY A 156 24.88 -10.50 -13.69
CA GLY A 156 25.49 -11.17 -12.54
C GLY A 156 24.79 -10.91 -11.19
N TYR A 157 23.50 -10.55 -11.21
CA TYR A 157 22.69 -10.49 -9.99
C TYR A 157 21.90 -11.78 -9.75
N THR A 158 21.74 -12.14 -8.49
CA THR A 158 20.88 -13.25 -8.06
C THR A 158 19.69 -12.73 -7.28
N VAL A 159 18.54 -13.41 -7.40
CA VAL A 159 17.36 -13.06 -6.60
C VAL A 159 17.55 -13.62 -5.20
N GLU A 160 17.71 -12.73 -4.23
CA GLU A 160 17.79 -13.08 -2.80
C GLU A 160 16.38 -13.25 -2.23
N GLN A 161 15.47 -12.34 -2.57
CA GLN A 161 14.10 -12.35 -2.08
C GLN A 161 13.11 -11.95 -3.19
N ALA A 162 11.92 -12.56 -3.14
CA ALA A 162 10.77 -12.14 -3.95
C ALA A 162 9.57 -11.96 -3.02
N ILE A 163 9.01 -10.76 -2.99
CA ILE A 163 7.92 -10.37 -2.09
C ILE A 163 6.68 -10.05 -2.93
N PRO A 164 5.70 -10.97 -3.02
CA PRO A 164 4.45 -10.71 -3.72
C PRO A 164 3.62 -9.63 -3.01
N VAL A 165 3.16 -8.65 -3.77
CA VAL A 165 2.27 -7.57 -3.36
C VAL A 165 1.09 -7.54 -4.31
N HIS A 166 0.05 -8.34 -4.03
CA HIS A 166 -1.12 -8.47 -4.92
C HIS A 166 -0.76 -8.85 -6.37
N ARG A 167 -0.62 -7.87 -7.29
CA ARG A 167 -0.23 -8.10 -8.69
C ARG A 167 1.22 -7.74 -8.99
N THR A 168 1.84 -6.98 -8.11
CA THR A 168 3.25 -6.59 -8.18
C THR A 168 4.09 -7.59 -7.43
N VAL A 169 5.32 -7.82 -7.85
CA VAL A 169 6.34 -8.54 -7.07
C VAL A 169 7.52 -7.61 -6.88
N VAL A 170 7.95 -7.44 -5.63
CA VAL A 170 9.16 -6.71 -5.29
C VAL A 170 10.28 -7.72 -5.14
N TYR A 171 11.26 -7.66 -6.03
CA TYR A 171 12.45 -8.52 -5.98
C TYR A 171 13.61 -7.77 -5.36
N GLU A 172 14.31 -8.47 -4.48
CA GLU A 172 15.63 -8.09 -4.00
C GLU A 172 16.66 -8.88 -4.80
N LEU A 173 17.60 -8.17 -5.41
CA LEU A 173 18.67 -8.77 -6.17
C LEU A 173 20.04 -8.31 -5.68
N VAL A 174 20.95 -9.25 -5.50
CA VAL A 174 22.31 -9.00 -5.02
C VAL A 174 23.35 -9.47 -6.04
N LYS A 175 24.43 -8.72 -6.17
CA LYS A 175 25.52 -9.04 -7.11
C LYS A 175 26.25 -10.30 -6.64
N GLU A 176 26.48 -11.25 -7.53
CA GLU A 176 27.22 -12.47 -7.20
C GLU A 176 28.64 -12.11 -6.70
N GLY A 177 28.96 -12.51 -5.47
CA GLY A 177 30.27 -12.29 -4.86
C GLY A 177 30.47 -10.95 -4.13
N SER A 178 29.39 -10.20 -3.85
CA SER A 178 29.42 -9.02 -2.96
C SER A 178 29.28 -9.38 -1.48
#